data_AF-A0A9P7VKE3-F1
#
_entry.id   AF-A0A9P7VKE3-F1
#
_cell.length_a   1.000
_cell.length_b   1.000
_cell.length_c   1.000
_cell.angle_alpha   90.00
_cell.angle_beta   90.00
_cell.angle_gamma   90.00
#
_symmetry.space_group_name_H-M   'P 1'
#
loop_
_entity.id
_entity.type
_entity.pdbx_description
1 polymer ?
#
loop_
_entity_poly.entity_id
_entity_poly.type
_entity_poly.pdbx_seq_one_letter_code
_entity_poly.pdbx_strand_id
1 'polypeptide(L)'
;MQISLVTGSLVASCMLLVYDWACTLDREVDYVWSHPLSFSAMLFFLNRYLPFVDAFISMSLSFTQNSPEKCVRHFKVITWFTVVGILLCEVILMLRTYAIWERKRSVMIGFIILILVVAVPSFVFTGLELSSLIYRKAEIGCRLIHASPIIMGAYLLLLLCETVIAVLMLIKAIRHLRPPYSPWVAKLYRDGLLFYLYLLGQPFFYLHISVYDKHAL
;
A
#
# COMPACT_ATOMS: atom_id res chain seq x y z
N MET A 1 24.13 -2.32 13.38
CA MET A 1 23.40 -3.53 12.92
C MET A 1 22.07 -3.18 12.25
N GLN A 2 21.17 -2.39 12.86
CA GLN A 2 19.90 -1.95 12.22
C GLN A 2 20.08 -1.22 10.87
N ILE A 3 21.06 -0.33 10.74
CA ILE A 3 21.30 0.43 9.49
C ILE A 3 21.64 -0.51 8.33
N SER A 4 22.52 -1.49 8.54
CA SER A 4 22.90 -2.48 7.51
C SER A 4 21.73 -3.34 7.05
N LEU A 5 20.80 -3.68 7.96
CA LEU A 5 19.57 -4.41 7.63
C LEU A 5 18.62 -3.58 6.77
N VAL A 6 18.40 -2.31 7.10
CA VAL A 6 17.54 -1.40 6.32
C VAL A 6 18.10 -1.22 4.92
N THR A 7 19.39 -0.90 4.79
CA THR A 7 20.03 -0.76 3.48
C THR A 7 20.00 -2.05 2.67
N GLY A 8 20.24 -3.20 3.31
CA GLY A 8 20.14 -4.51 2.66
C GLY A 8 18.73 -4.82 2.13
N SER A 9 17.69 -4.57 2.94
CA SER A 9 16.30 -4.73 2.51
C SER A 9 15.93 -3.79 1.37
N LEU A 10 16.43 -2.55 1.38
CA LEU A 10 16.18 -1.59 0.32
C LEU A 10 16.78 -2.07 -1.01
N VAL A 11 18.04 -2.52 -0.99
CA VAL A 11 18.70 -3.07 -2.18
C VAL A 11 17.95 -4.30 -2.70
N ALA A 12 17.56 -5.23 -1.82
CA ALA A 12 16.79 -6.41 -2.21
C ALA A 12 15.44 -6.04 -2.85
N SER A 13 14.69 -5.11 -2.25
CA SER A 13 13.43 -4.62 -2.80
C SER A 13 13.60 -3.94 -4.15
N CYS A 14 14.66 -3.14 -4.34
CA CYS A 14 14.98 -2.54 -5.63
C CYS A 14 15.27 -3.60 -6.70
N MET A 15 16.05 -4.63 -6.35
CA MET A 15 16.37 -5.72 -7.27
C MET A 15 15.13 -6.50 -7.67
N LEU A 16 14.24 -6.79 -6.72
CA LEU A 16 12.95 -7.43 -6.99
C LEU A 16 12.06 -6.57 -7.89
N LEU A 17 12.01 -5.25 -7.66
CA LEU A 17 11.24 -4.33 -8.47
C LEU A 17 11.74 -4.29 -9.93
N VAL A 18 13.06 -4.21 -10.13
CA VAL A 18 13.68 -4.25 -11.46
C VAL A 18 13.44 -5.60 -12.14
N TYR A 19 13.56 -6.70 -11.39
CA TYR A 19 13.33 -8.05 -11.91
C TYR A 19 11.88 -8.24 -12.36
N ASP A 20 10.89 -7.88 -11.53
CA ASP A 20 9.47 -7.98 -11.90
C ASP A 20 9.18 -7.17 -13.16
N TRP A 21 9.70 -5.94 -13.23
CA TRP A 21 9.58 -5.08 -14.40
C TRP A 21 10.17 -5.70 -15.66
N ALA A 22 11.40 -6.21 -15.60
CA ALA A 22 12.04 -6.86 -16.74
C ALA A 22 11.24 -8.08 -17.25
N CYS A 23 10.65 -8.87 -16.34
CA CYS A 23 9.88 -10.08 -16.68
C CYS A 23 8.47 -9.82 -17.24
N THR A 24 8.03 -8.57 -17.26
CA THR A 24 6.66 -8.19 -17.67
C THR A 24 6.63 -7.06 -18.68
N LEU A 25 7.80 -6.49 -19.01
CA LEU A 25 7.96 -5.42 -19.99
C LEU A 25 7.44 -5.80 -21.38
N ASP A 26 7.65 -7.05 -21.79
CA ASP A 26 7.11 -7.61 -23.03
C ASP A 26 5.59 -7.41 -23.12
N ARG A 27 4.88 -7.82 -22.08
CA ARG A 27 3.43 -7.70 -21.96
C ARG A 27 2.99 -6.25 -21.78
N GLU A 28 3.75 -5.43 -21.07
CA GLU A 28 3.44 -4.00 -20.94
C GLU A 28 3.43 -3.29 -22.29
N VAL A 29 4.43 -3.55 -23.13
CA VAL A 29 4.54 -2.93 -24.44
C VAL A 29 3.36 -3.33 -25.32
N ASP A 30 3.01 -4.62 -25.32
CA ASP A 30 1.90 -5.15 -26.13
C ASP A 30 0.53 -4.65 -25.66
N TYR A 31 0.27 -4.66 -24.34
CA TYR A 31 -1.08 -4.43 -23.81
C TYR A 31 -1.35 -3.03 -23.28
N VAL A 32 -0.31 -2.23 -23.00
CA VAL A 32 -0.48 -0.90 -22.41
C VAL A 32 0.09 0.18 -23.33
N TRP A 33 1.30 0.01 -23.84
CA TRP A 33 1.97 1.06 -24.63
C TRP A 33 1.41 1.15 -26.04
N SER A 34 0.98 0.02 -26.61
CA SER A 34 0.43 -0.05 -27.97
C SER A 34 -1.01 0.47 -28.06
N HIS A 35 -1.65 0.83 -26.95
CA HIS A 35 -3.03 1.30 -26.87
C HIS A 35 -3.09 2.78 -26.48
N PRO A 36 -4.16 3.52 -26.88
CA PRO A 36 -4.32 4.91 -26.50
C PRO A 36 -4.39 5.06 -24.97
N LEU A 37 -3.80 6.15 -24.46
CA LEU A 37 -3.79 6.48 -23.04
C LEU A 37 -5.22 6.56 -22.47
N SER A 38 -5.63 5.50 -21.79
CA SER A 38 -6.87 5.43 -21.03
C SER A 38 -6.64 5.78 -19.56
N PHE A 39 -7.70 6.09 -18.82
CA PHE A 39 -7.62 6.32 -17.38
C PHE A 39 -6.99 5.13 -16.63
N SER A 40 -7.35 3.90 -17.02
CA SER A 40 -6.76 2.68 -16.47
C SER A 40 -5.27 2.55 -16.81
N ALA A 41 -4.86 2.95 -18.01
CA ALA A 41 -3.44 2.96 -18.40
C ALA A 41 -2.65 3.99 -17.59
N MET A 42 -3.20 5.20 -17.37
CA MET A 42 -2.56 6.21 -16.52
C MET A 42 -2.39 5.72 -15.08
N LEU A 43 -3.41 5.09 -14.49
CA LEU A 43 -3.33 4.48 -13.17
C LEU A 43 -2.30 3.36 -13.11
N PHE A 44 -2.24 2.53 -14.15
CA PHE A 44 -1.22 1.50 -14.28
C PHE A 44 0.17 2.13 -14.24
N PHE A 45 0.45 3.12 -15.09
CA PHE A 45 1.75 3.79 -15.12
C PHE A 45 2.13 4.43 -13.78
N LEU A 46 1.18 5.10 -13.11
CA LEU A 46 1.44 5.69 -11.80
C LEU A 46 1.81 4.61 -10.77
N ASN A 47 1.00 3.56 -10.65
CA ASN A 47 1.25 2.48 -9.68
C ASN A 47 2.55 1.73 -9.98
N ARG A 48 2.89 1.56 -11.27
CA ARG A 48 4.05 0.82 -11.76
C ARG A 48 5.37 1.58 -11.61
N TYR A 49 5.39 2.87 -11.96
CA TYR A 49 6.62 3.66 -12.07
C TYR A 49 6.87 4.57 -10.86
N LEU A 50 5.86 4.90 -10.03
CA LEU A 50 6.10 5.61 -8.77
C LEU A 50 7.01 4.85 -7.79
N PRO A 51 6.88 3.51 -7.61
CA PRO A 51 7.80 2.74 -6.77
C PRO A 51 9.26 2.83 -7.21
N PHE A 52 9.53 3.00 -8.52
CA PHE A 52 10.89 3.23 -9.00
C PHE A 52 11.42 4.57 -8.51
N VAL A 53 10.62 5.63 -8.61
CA VAL A 53 10.99 6.96 -8.12
C VAL A 53 11.27 6.91 -6.62
N ASP A 54 10.40 6.26 -5.85
CA ASP A 54 10.58 6.04 -4.42
C ASP A 54 11.87 5.26 -4.11
N ALA A 55 12.09 4.14 -4.79
CA ALA A 55 13.28 3.30 -4.63
C ALA A 55 14.58 4.06 -4.92
N PHE A 56 14.64 4.81 -6.02
CA PHE A 56 15.82 5.60 -6.39
C PHE A 56 16.11 6.69 -5.37
N ILE A 57 15.10 7.42 -4.92
CA ILE A 57 15.33 8.48 -3.94
C ILE A 57 15.66 7.88 -2.58
N SER A 58 14.99 6.80 -2.16
CA SER A 58 15.32 6.06 -0.93
C SER A 58 16.75 5.53 -0.94
N MET A 59 17.25 5.02 -2.06
CA MET A 59 18.66 4.64 -2.22
C MET A 59 19.56 5.87 -2.09
N SER A 60 19.24 6.94 -2.82
CA SER A 60 20.04 8.18 -2.76
C SER A 60 20.16 8.70 -1.34
N LEU A 61 19.06 8.69 -0.56
CA LEU A 61 19.06 9.15 0.81
C LEU A 61 19.80 8.20 1.74
N SER A 62 19.69 6.89 1.52
CA SER A 62 20.31 5.86 2.35
C SER A 62 21.82 5.80 2.22
N PHE A 63 22.39 6.22 1.09
CA PHE A 63 23.84 6.16 0.83
C PHE A 63 24.56 7.51 0.89
N THR A 64 23.84 8.61 1.13
CA THR A 64 24.42 9.96 1.20
C THR A 64 24.19 10.61 2.56
N GLN A 65 24.97 11.67 2.83
CA GLN A 65 24.74 12.54 3.97
C GLN A 65 23.57 13.48 3.70
N ASN A 66 22.53 13.37 4.51
CA ASN A 66 21.32 14.15 4.34
C ASN A 66 21.04 15.05 5.54
N SER A 67 20.49 16.22 5.24
CA SER A 67 19.97 17.09 6.28
C SER A 67 18.62 16.54 6.78
N PRO A 68 18.27 16.72 8.06
CA PRO A 68 16.99 16.27 8.61
C PRO A 68 15.78 16.81 7.82
N GLU A 69 15.88 18.05 7.31
CA GLU A 69 14.80 18.70 6.56
C GLU A 69 14.56 18.02 5.21
N LYS A 70 15.62 17.55 4.54
CA LYS A 70 15.50 16.76 3.31
C LYS A 70 14.80 15.43 3.58
N CYS A 71 15.17 14.74 4.66
CA CYS A 71 14.54 13.48 5.07
C CYS A 71 13.05 13.65 5.37
N VAL A 72 12.69 14.67 6.17
CA VAL A 72 11.28 14.97 6.52
C VAL A 72 10.48 15.31 5.27
N ARG A 73 11.00 16.20 4.40
CA ARG A 73 10.31 16.61 3.18
C ARG A 73 10.05 15.42 2.27
N HIS A 74 11.05 14.58 2.08
CA HIS A 74 10.94 13.42 1.22
C HIS A 74 9.93 12.41 1.75
N PHE A 75 10.02 12.06 3.04
CA PHE A 75 9.08 11.13 3.66
C PHE A 75 7.64 11.65 3.56
N LYS A 76 7.40 12.95 3.80
CA LYS A 76 6.07 13.56 3.62
C LYS A 76 5.55 13.38 2.20
N VAL A 77 6.39 13.63 1.18
CA VAL A 77 5.99 13.50 -0.22
C VAL A 77 5.61 12.06 -0.55
N ILE A 78 6.47 11.09 -0.20
CA ILE A 78 6.19 9.67 -0.47
C ILE A 78 4.92 9.23 0.24
N THR A 79 4.78 9.51 1.54
CA THR A 79 3.61 9.07 2.30
C THR A 79 2.33 9.58 1.67
N TRP A 80 2.29 10.82 1.16
CA TRP A 80 1.12 11.32 0.43
C TRP A 80 0.88 10.60 -0.90
N PHE A 81 1.93 10.31 -1.67
CA PHE A 81 1.80 9.49 -2.87
C PHE A 81 1.28 8.08 -2.55
N THR A 82 1.78 7.46 -1.48
CA THR A 82 1.33 6.16 -1.00
C THR A 82 -0.14 6.19 -0.60
N VAL A 83 -0.59 7.21 0.15
CA VAL A 83 -2.00 7.36 0.53
C VAL A 83 -2.90 7.45 -0.71
N VAL A 84 -2.51 8.25 -1.71
CA VAL A 84 -3.26 8.34 -2.97
C VAL A 84 -3.28 6.99 -3.69
N GLY A 85 -2.16 6.29 -3.76
CA GLY A 85 -2.07 4.95 -4.33
C GLY A 85 -2.99 3.94 -3.65
N ILE A 86 -3.01 3.93 -2.31
CA ILE A 86 -3.90 3.07 -1.51
C ILE A 86 -5.36 3.38 -1.81
N LEU A 87 -5.77 4.65 -1.80
CA LEU A 87 -7.15 5.04 -2.12
C LEU A 87 -7.58 4.60 -3.52
N LEU A 88 -6.68 4.68 -4.50
CA LEU A 88 -6.94 4.19 -5.86
C LEU A 88 -7.12 2.66 -5.88
N CYS A 89 -6.26 1.91 -5.18
CA CYS A 89 -6.40 0.47 -5.05
C CYS A 89 -7.73 0.07 -4.39
N GLU A 90 -8.12 0.75 -3.31
CA GLU A 90 -9.40 0.54 -2.62
C GLU A 90 -10.59 0.75 -3.56
N VAL A 91 -10.59 1.84 -4.33
CA VAL A 91 -11.65 2.11 -5.32
C VAL A 91 -11.71 0.99 -6.37
N ILE A 92 -10.58 0.49 -6.85
CA ILE A 92 -10.53 -0.62 -7.82
C ILE A 92 -11.13 -1.90 -7.22
N LEU A 93 -10.78 -2.24 -5.97
CA LEU A 93 -11.31 -3.41 -5.26
C LEU A 93 -12.82 -3.28 -5.01
N MET A 94 -13.30 -2.10 -4.63
CA MET A 94 -14.72 -1.81 -4.47
C MET A 94 -15.47 -1.92 -5.80
N LEU A 95 -14.97 -1.34 -6.89
CA LEU A 95 -15.56 -1.44 -8.23
C LEU A 95 -15.66 -2.89 -8.71
N ARG A 96 -14.61 -3.68 -8.47
CA ARG A 96 -14.60 -5.11 -8.77
C ARG A 96 -15.68 -5.86 -7.98
N THR A 97 -15.77 -5.60 -6.69
CA THR A 97 -16.77 -6.22 -5.81
C THR A 97 -18.18 -5.80 -6.22
N TYR A 98 -18.37 -4.54 -6.60
CA TYR A 98 -19.63 -4.02 -7.12
C TYR A 98 -20.07 -4.72 -8.42
N ALA A 99 -19.12 -4.98 -9.33
CA ALA A 99 -19.39 -5.74 -10.56
C ALA A 99 -19.80 -7.19 -10.26
N ILE A 100 -19.12 -7.86 -9.32
CA ILE A 100 -19.45 -9.20 -8.83
C ILE A 100 -20.86 -9.25 -8.19
N TRP A 101 -21.28 -8.16 -7.57
CA TRP A 101 -22.61 -7.99 -6.99
C TRP A 101 -23.68 -7.54 -8.01
N GLU A 102 -23.47 -7.79 -9.30
CA GLU A 102 -24.42 -7.49 -10.39
C GLU A 102 -24.85 -6.02 -10.40
N ARG A 103 -23.93 -5.11 -10.02
CA ARG A 103 -24.16 -3.66 -10.01
C ARG A 103 -25.33 -3.19 -9.13
N LYS A 104 -25.65 -3.91 -8.04
CA LYS A 104 -26.69 -3.51 -7.09
C LYS A 104 -26.38 -2.17 -6.41
N ARG A 105 -27.27 -1.18 -6.59
CA ARG A 105 -27.09 0.20 -6.06
C ARG A 105 -26.83 0.25 -4.55
N SER A 106 -27.42 -0.65 -3.76
CA SER A 106 -27.20 -0.73 -2.32
C SER A 106 -25.73 -0.98 -1.95
N VAL A 107 -25.01 -1.81 -2.72
CA VAL A 107 -23.59 -2.09 -2.50
C VAL A 107 -22.74 -0.87 -2.83
N MET A 108 -23.06 -0.17 -3.93
CA MET A 108 -22.39 1.07 -4.30
C MET A 108 -22.55 2.16 -3.25
N ILE A 109 -23.78 2.37 -2.75
CA ILE A 109 -24.06 3.35 -1.69
C ILE A 109 -23.28 2.97 -0.43
N GLY A 110 -23.26 1.68 -0.07
CA GLY A 110 -22.47 1.18 1.06
C GLY A 110 -20.97 1.49 0.91
N PHE A 111 -20.39 1.29 -0.27
CA PHE A 111 -18.98 1.61 -0.53
C PHE A 111 -18.69 3.11 -0.51
N ILE A 112 -19.60 3.94 -1.04
CA ILE A 112 -19.44 5.41 -0.97
C ILE A 112 -19.48 5.89 0.49
N ILE A 113 -20.36 5.33 1.31
CA ILE A 113 -20.40 5.67 2.75
C ILE A 113 -19.12 5.18 3.43
N LEU A 114 -18.70 3.95 3.16
CA LEU A 114 -17.49 3.36 3.75
C LEU A 114 -16.24 4.18 3.44
N ILE A 115 -16.03 4.56 2.18
CA ILE A 115 -14.86 5.35 1.79
C ILE A 115 -14.87 6.74 2.43
N LEU A 116 -16.03 7.40 2.55
CA LEU A 116 -16.13 8.70 3.20
C LEU A 116 -15.81 8.62 4.70
N VAL A 117 -16.32 7.58 5.37
CA VAL A 117 -16.08 7.34 6.80
C VAL A 117 -14.63 6.98 7.09
N VAL A 118 -13.97 6.24 6.20
CA VAL A 118 -12.59 5.76 6.41
C VAL A 118 -11.53 6.76 5.90
N ALA A 119 -11.74 7.39 4.75
CA ALA A 119 -10.74 8.25 4.14
C ALA A 119 -10.45 9.48 5.01
N VAL A 120 -11.48 10.21 5.44
CA VAL A 120 -11.32 11.45 6.22
C VAL A 120 -10.44 11.26 7.47
N PRO A 121 -10.75 10.33 8.39
CA PRO A 121 -9.88 10.10 9.55
C PRO A 121 -8.51 9.53 9.17
N SER A 122 -8.38 8.76 8.08
CA SER A 122 -7.07 8.29 7.60
C SER A 122 -6.17 9.44 7.14
N PHE A 123 -6.72 10.44 6.44
CA PHE A 123 -6.01 11.67 6.08
C PHE A 123 -5.53 12.44 7.32
N VAL A 124 -6.40 12.56 8.34
CA VAL A 124 -6.07 13.24 9.60
C VAL A 124 -4.97 12.50 10.34
N PHE A 125 -5.08 11.19 10.53
CA PHE A 125 -4.06 10.40 11.23
C PHE A 125 -2.71 10.45 10.52
N THR A 126 -2.69 10.36 9.19
CA THR A 126 -1.46 10.49 8.40
C THR A 126 -0.85 11.89 8.55
N GLY A 127 -1.67 12.94 8.49
CA GLY A 127 -1.19 14.31 8.68
C GLY A 127 -0.57 14.55 10.07
N LEU A 128 -1.17 13.97 11.11
CA LEU A 128 -0.68 14.04 12.49
C LEU A 128 0.60 13.22 12.70
N GLU A 129 0.72 12.06 12.07
CA GLU A 129 1.97 11.29 12.08
C GLU A 129 3.09 12.11 11.42
N LEU A 130 2.85 12.61 10.21
CA LEU A 130 3.82 13.36 9.42
C LEU A 130 4.30 14.66 10.10
N SER A 131 3.47 15.27 10.95
CA SER A 131 3.86 16.44 11.75
C SER A 131 4.69 16.07 12.98
N SER A 132 4.57 14.83 13.47
CA SER A 132 5.31 14.30 14.62
C SER A 132 6.71 13.74 14.30
N LEU A 133 7.07 13.69 13.01
CA LEU A 133 8.34 13.13 12.54
C LEU A 133 9.53 13.99 12.95
N ILE A 134 10.45 13.41 13.70
CA ILE A 134 11.71 14.04 14.10
C ILE A 134 12.88 13.22 13.59
N TYR A 135 13.71 13.81 12.73
CA TYR A 135 14.93 13.21 12.20
C TYR A 135 16.17 13.83 12.84
N ARG A 136 17.20 13.01 13.09
CA ARG A 136 18.55 13.48 13.47
C ARG A 136 19.45 13.52 12.25
N LYS A 137 20.44 14.43 12.27
CA LYS A 137 21.60 14.33 11.38
C LYS A 137 22.30 12.99 11.62
N ALA A 138 22.54 12.26 10.54
CA ALA A 138 23.31 11.02 10.53
C ALA A 138 24.50 11.16 9.58
N GLU A 139 25.57 10.40 9.82
CA GLU A 139 26.74 10.38 8.92
C GLU A 139 26.44 9.77 7.56
N ILE A 140 25.43 8.90 7.48
CA ILE A 140 24.92 8.30 6.26
C ILE A 140 23.42 8.02 6.50
N GLY A 141 22.56 8.33 5.54
CA GLY A 141 21.14 7.98 5.66
C GLY A 141 20.26 9.04 6.33
N CYS A 142 19.02 8.63 6.60
CA CYS A 142 18.05 9.37 7.39
C CYS A 142 17.75 8.59 8.68
N ARG A 143 18.06 9.15 9.85
CA ARG A 143 17.78 8.50 11.14
C ARG A 143 16.55 9.12 11.79
N LEU A 144 15.45 8.36 11.78
CA LEU A 144 14.22 8.68 12.51
C LEU A 144 14.47 8.50 14.02
N ILE A 145 14.11 9.50 14.82
CA ILE A 145 14.21 9.45 16.28
C ILE A 145 12.85 9.17 16.90
N HIS A 146 11.82 9.84 16.37
CA HIS A 146 10.51 9.82 16.96
C HIS A 146 9.46 9.90 15.84
N ALA A 147 8.47 9.02 15.94
CA ALA A 147 7.23 9.04 15.18
C ALA A 147 6.10 8.65 16.13
N SER A 148 4.98 9.33 16.03
CA SER A 148 3.80 9.02 16.86
C SER A 148 3.18 7.68 16.43
N PRO A 149 2.74 6.82 17.37
CA PRO A 149 2.02 5.59 17.03
C PRO A 149 0.61 5.83 16.47
N ILE A 150 0.20 7.09 16.27
CA ILE A 150 -1.12 7.48 15.77
C ILE A 150 -1.45 6.87 14.39
N ILE A 151 -0.43 6.53 13.60
CA ILE A 151 -0.58 5.88 12.29
C ILE A 151 -1.30 4.52 12.39
N MET A 152 -1.25 3.87 13.56
CA MET A 152 -1.99 2.65 13.82
C MET A 152 -3.50 2.83 13.62
N GLY A 153 -4.03 4.04 13.86
CA GLY A 153 -5.42 4.38 13.54
C GLY A 153 -5.72 4.28 12.04
N ALA A 154 -4.84 4.79 11.18
CA ALA A 154 -5.01 4.68 9.72
C ALA A 154 -4.93 3.23 9.24
N TYR A 155 -4.01 2.44 9.80
CA TYR A 155 -3.92 1.01 9.50
C TYR A 155 -5.18 0.24 9.89
N LEU A 156 -5.75 0.51 11.07
CA LEU A 156 -6.99 -0.14 11.50
C LEU A 156 -8.19 0.24 10.63
N LEU A 157 -8.25 1.49 10.16
CA LEU A 157 -9.28 1.94 9.23
C LEU A 157 -9.13 1.30 7.85
N LEU A 158 -7.91 1.18 7.33
CA LEU A 158 -7.63 0.47 6.09
C LEU A 158 -8.02 -1.02 6.21
N LEU A 159 -7.64 -1.66 7.31
CA LEU A 159 -8.02 -3.03 7.60
C LEU A 159 -9.54 -3.18 7.65
N LEU A 160 -10.27 -2.22 8.25
CA LEU A 160 -11.73 -2.23 8.23
C LEU A 160 -12.28 -2.21 6.79
N CYS A 161 -11.77 -1.35 5.90
CA CYS A 161 -12.17 -1.36 4.48
C CYS A 161 -11.96 -2.73 3.84
N GLU A 162 -10.74 -3.27 3.96
CA GLU A 162 -10.35 -4.56 3.40
C GLU A 162 -11.19 -5.71 3.97
N THR A 163 -11.49 -5.71 5.27
CA THR A 163 -12.38 -6.72 5.88
C THR A 163 -13.77 -6.71 5.26
N VAL A 164 -14.36 -5.52 5.03
CA VAL A 164 -15.71 -5.40 4.45
C VAL A 164 -15.72 -5.90 3.01
N ILE A 165 -14.71 -5.51 2.21
CA ILE A 165 -14.58 -5.97 0.83
C ILE A 165 -14.37 -7.49 0.80
N ALA A 166 -13.44 -8.02 1.59
CA ALA A 166 -13.15 -9.46 1.67
C ALA A 166 -14.37 -10.28 2.10
N VAL A 167 -15.14 -9.83 3.10
CA VAL A 167 -16.37 -10.49 3.55
C VAL A 167 -17.44 -10.48 2.47
N LEU A 168 -17.67 -9.34 1.79
CA LEU A 168 -18.64 -9.27 0.69
C LEU A 168 -18.25 -10.16 -0.49
N MET A 169 -16.95 -10.22 -0.80
CA MET A 169 -16.39 -11.11 -1.81
C MET A 169 -16.62 -12.57 -1.40
N LEU A 170 -16.30 -12.95 -0.16
CA LEU A 170 -16.46 -14.31 0.37
C LEU A 170 -17.92 -14.76 0.40
N ILE A 171 -18.84 -13.89 0.84
CA ILE A 171 -20.28 -14.18 0.83
C ILE A 171 -20.75 -14.50 -0.58
N LYS A 172 -20.36 -13.70 -1.58
CA LYS A 172 -20.72 -13.99 -2.97
C LYS A 172 -20.03 -15.25 -3.47
N ALA A 173 -18.77 -15.48 -3.09
CA ALA A 173 -18.02 -16.68 -3.41
C ALA A 173 -18.80 -17.93 -2.98
N ILE A 174 -19.17 -18.02 -1.71
CA ILE A 174 -19.87 -19.17 -1.13
C ILE A 174 -21.27 -19.34 -1.76
N ARG A 175 -21.97 -18.24 -2.07
CA ARG A 175 -23.32 -18.30 -2.66
C ARG A 175 -23.34 -18.66 -4.14
N HIS A 176 -22.27 -18.39 -4.90
CA HIS A 176 -22.28 -18.44 -6.37
C HIS A 176 -21.19 -19.33 -6.98
N LEU A 177 -20.19 -19.78 -6.22
CA LEU A 177 -19.26 -20.83 -6.65
C LEU A 177 -19.94 -22.20 -6.51
N ARG A 178 -20.99 -22.43 -7.31
CA ARG A 178 -21.40 -23.80 -7.64
C ARG A 178 -20.55 -24.26 -8.83
N PRO A 179 -19.88 -25.42 -8.74
CA PRO A 179 -19.15 -25.97 -9.88
C PRO A 179 -20.04 -26.08 -11.12
N PRO A 180 -19.49 -25.87 -12.33
CA PRO A 180 -18.09 -25.56 -12.63
C PRO A 180 -17.79 -24.06 -12.59
N TYR A 181 -16.69 -23.66 -11.93
CA TYR A 181 -16.22 -22.26 -11.88
C TYR A 181 -14.96 -22.06 -12.71
N SER A 182 -14.79 -20.85 -13.25
CA SER A 182 -13.61 -20.48 -14.04
C SER A 182 -12.35 -20.42 -13.17
N PRO A 183 -11.21 -20.97 -13.62
CA PRO A 183 -9.92 -20.91 -12.92
C PRO A 183 -9.49 -19.49 -12.51
N TRP A 184 -9.87 -18.50 -13.31
CA TRP A 184 -9.58 -17.08 -13.08
C TRP A 184 -10.27 -16.53 -11.82
N VAL A 185 -11.49 -16.99 -11.54
CA VAL A 185 -12.25 -16.58 -10.36
C VAL A 185 -11.62 -17.16 -9.10
N ALA A 186 -11.20 -18.43 -9.14
CA ALA A 186 -10.51 -19.07 -8.02
C ALA A 186 -9.15 -18.42 -7.70
N LYS A 187 -8.36 -18.09 -8.74
CA LYS A 187 -7.09 -17.40 -8.57
C LYS A 187 -7.28 -16.02 -7.93
N LEU A 188 -8.27 -15.26 -8.40
CA LEU A 188 -8.66 -14.00 -7.80
C LEU A 188 -8.93 -14.13 -6.29
N TYR A 189 -9.80 -15.05 -5.90
CA TYR A 189 -10.16 -15.20 -4.49
C TYR A 189 -8.97 -15.56 -3.61
N ARG A 190 -8.06 -16.41 -4.12
CA ARG A 190 -6.83 -16.78 -3.43
C ARG A 190 -5.90 -15.59 -3.23
N ASP A 191 -5.63 -14.84 -4.29
CA ASP A 191 -4.70 -13.71 -4.25
C ASP A 191 -5.23 -12.59 -3.34
N GLY A 192 -6.54 -12.30 -3.41
CA GLY A 192 -7.19 -11.32 -2.53
C GLY A 192 -7.21 -11.74 -1.06
N LEU A 193 -7.45 -13.01 -0.75
CA LEU A 193 -7.45 -13.51 0.62
C LEU A 193 -6.05 -13.52 1.23
N LEU A 194 -5.03 -13.88 0.45
CA LEU A 194 -3.63 -13.85 0.91
C LEU A 194 -3.20 -12.43 1.26
N PHE A 195 -3.55 -11.45 0.43
CA PHE A 195 -3.29 -10.04 0.71
C PHE A 195 -3.99 -9.57 1.99
N TYR A 196 -5.27 -9.92 2.16
CA TYR A 196 -6.02 -9.61 3.37
C TYR A 196 -5.38 -10.21 4.64
N LEU A 197 -4.96 -11.48 4.60
CA LEU A 197 -4.31 -12.14 5.74
C LEU A 197 -2.98 -11.48 6.10
N TYR A 198 -2.23 -11.02 5.09
CA TYR A 198 -1.01 -10.24 5.30
C TYR A 198 -1.30 -8.92 6.03
N LEU A 199 -2.29 -8.15 5.57
CA LEU A 199 -2.68 -6.89 6.22
C LEU A 199 -3.18 -7.10 7.65
N LEU A 200 -3.92 -8.19 7.91
CA LEU A 200 -4.39 -8.55 9.25
C LEU A 200 -3.23 -8.84 10.22
N GLY A 201 -2.10 -9.35 9.71
CA GLY A 201 -0.90 -9.61 10.51
C GLY A 201 -0.11 -8.36 10.90
N GLN A 202 -0.10 -7.32 10.06
CA GLN A 202 0.74 -6.13 10.27
C GLN A 202 0.59 -5.43 11.64
N PRO A 203 -0.63 -5.20 12.18
CA PRO A 203 -0.79 -4.57 13.48
C PRO A 203 -0.11 -5.35 14.63
N PHE A 204 -0.12 -6.68 14.57
CA PHE A 204 0.52 -7.54 15.56
C PHE A 204 2.05 -7.41 15.50
N PHE A 205 2.61 -7.39 14.29
CA PHE A 205 4.05 -7.13 14.09
C PHE A 205 4.44 -5.74 14.62
N TYR A 206 3.63 -4.71 14.33
CA TYR A 206 3.91 -3.35 14.79
C TYR A 206 3.88 -3.22 16.32
N LEU A 207 2.86 -3.81 16.97
CA LEU A 207 2.77 -3.87 18.43
C LEU A 207 3.96 -4.62 19.04
N HIS A 208 4.36 -5.74 18.45
CA HIS A 208 5.53 -6.49 18.90
C HIS A 208 6.80 -5.64 18.81
N ILE A 209 7.05 -4.94 17.70
CA ILE A 209 8.21 -4.06 17.56
C ILE A 209 8.16 -2.90 18.57
N SER A 210 7.00 -2.26 18.74
CA SER A 210 6.80 -1.14 19.67
C SER A 210 7.04 -1.54 21.13
N VAL A 211 6.66 -2.76 21.51
CA VAL A 211 6.94 -3.32 22.85
C VAL A 211 8.43 -3.59 23.03
N TYR A 212 9.10 -4.19 22.04
CA TYR A 212 10.53 -4.48 22.12
C TYR A 212 11.40 -3.21 22.20
N ASP A 213 11.05 -2.16 21.46
CA ASP A 213 11.81 -0.89 21.47
C ASP A 213 11.67 -0.15 22.81
N LYS A 214 10.51 -0.29 23.49
CA LYS A 214 10.31 0.22 24.86
C LYS A 214 11.09 -0.54 25.93
N HIS A 215 11.45 -1.81 25.68
CA HIS A 215 12.26 -2.63 26.60
C HIS A 215 13.78 -2.49 26.35
N ALA A 216 14.19 -1.85 25.26
CA ALA A 216 15.59 -1.62 24.90
C ALA A 216 16.14 -0.25 25.37
N LEU A 217 15.30 0.56 26.03
CA LEU A 217 15.63 1.82 26.71
C LEU A 217 15.61 1.61 28.22
#